data_AF-A0A379MQI6-F1
#
_entry.id   AF-A0A379MQI6-F1
#
_cell.length_a   1.000
_cell.length_b   1.000
_cell.length_c   1.000
_cell.angle_alpha   90.00
_cell.angle_beta   90.00
_cell.angle_gamma   90.00
#
_symmetry.space_group_name_H-M   'P 1'
#
loop_
_entity.id
_entity.type
_entity.pdbx_description
1 polymer ?
#
loop_
_entity_poly.entity_id
_entity_poly.type
_entity_poly.pdbx_seq_one_letter_code
_entity_poly.pdbx_strand_id
1 'polypeptide(L)'
;MKHLLRLVLAGICLVLVGCSGHTASEITHLPFKADEEDRWGMIGVDGKVLFENEFENEPSAVRNGIFFVKNLDGLYEYYTAETKPKRINNKAYLAAGAFIEDVAPVVEPEQPISFIRRDGTTAFVLDKYKNEPIKGAWNFNDGMAIIHTAGGEGFINPQGEIVIEPRYRQVQPFSEGAAVVWNEDNTGAVIDKTGKKLFDLKDQKIRYLDYHNDLMACVDVQNFGKYATSGEFLKAVAIDYFLDKQGKKVMSIPSNIIVSGGVVHNHMVCYQSSEDKTFAGIMDKKGQMIIRPKYDVSQSGSAEVCIEKGFICMADKGKWGLIDFDDNIICPFEFDQILPFYDGQHAFCQEREILATD
;
A
#
# COMPACT_ATOMS: atom_id res chain seq x y z
N MET A 1 -60.85 -19.59 -26.10
CA MET A 1 -60.44 -20.83 -25.42
C MET A 1 -58.96 -20.69 -25.10
N LYS A 2 -58.60 -20.51 -23.82
CA LYS A 2 -58.11 -21.55 -22.87
C LYS A 2 -56.58 -21.65 -22.97
N HIS A 3 -55.74 -21.58 -21.94
CA HIS A 3 -55.81 -21.46 -20.48
C HIS A 3 -54.43 -20.89 -20.08
N LEU A 4 -54.33 -19.83 -19.26
CA LEU A 4 -54.03 -19.88 -17.82
C LEU A 4 -53.11 -21.06 -17.39
N LEU A 5 -51.87 -20.76 -16.98
CA LEU A 5 -51.26 -21.45 -15.86
C LEU A 5 -50.54 -20.43 -14.96
N ARG A 6 -51.12 -20.22 -13.78
CA ARG A 6 -50.48 -19.61 -12.62
C ARG A 6 -49.49 -20.63 -12.04
N LEU A 7 -48.32 -20.17 -11.61
CA LEU A 7 -47.59 -20.81 -10.53
C LEU A 7 -47.14 -19.71 -9.56
N VAL A 8 -47.44 -19.95 -8.31
CA VAL A 8 -47.28 -19.07 -7.15
C VAL A 8 -46.37 -19.81 -6.17
N LEU A 9 -45.53 -19.01 -5.50
CA LEU A 9 -44.80 -19.26 -4.25
C LEU A 9 -43.57 -20.20 -4.27
N ALA A 10 -42.40 -19.60 -4.01
CA ALA A 10 -41.72 -19.81 -2.74
C ALA A 10 -40.90 -18.56 -2.40
N GLY A 11 -41.14 -17.98 -1.22
CA GLY A 11 -40.32 -16.92 -0.68
C GLY A 11 -38.92 -17.44 -0.40
N ILE A 12 -37.92 -16.67 -0.81
CA ILE A 12 -36.59 -16.76 -0.25
C ILE A 12 -36.28 -15.35 0.24
N CYS A 13 -36.07 -15.24 1.55
CA CYS A 13 -35.45 -14.08 2.17
C CYS A 13 -34.24 -13.68 1.33
N LEU A 14 -34.32 -12.54 0.64
CA LEU A 14 -33.13 -11.79 0.30
C LEU A 14 -32.58 -11.31 1.63
N VAL A 15 -31.74 -12.15 2.23
CA VAL A 15 -30.70 -11.70 3.13
C VAL A 15 -30.02 -10.59 2.37
N LEU A 16 -30.13 -9.36 2.90
CA LEU A 16 -29.22 -8.28 2.58
C LEU A 16 -27.84 -8.80 2.95
N VAL A 17 -27.21 -9.52 2.01
CA VAL A 17 -25.77 -9.61 1.99
C VAL A 17 -25.37 -8.20 1.60
N GLY A 18 -25.19 -7.37 2.61
CA GLY A 18 -24.30 -6.24 2.52
C GLY A 18 -22.96 -6.84 2.14
N CYS A 19 -22.72 -6.96 0.84
CA CYS A 19 -21.38 -7.14 0.32
C CYS A 19 -20.64 -5.84 0.65
N SER A 20 -20.14 -5.72 1.87
CA SER A 20 -18.89 -5.00 2.11
C SER A 20 -17.75 -5.88 1.57
N GLY A 21 -17.86 -6.26 0.30
CA GLY A 21 -16.72 -6.71 -0.47
C GLY A 21 -16.00 -5.42 -0.80
N HIS A 22 -15.05 -5.03 0.05
CA HIS A 22 -14.05 -4.06 -0.35
C HIS A 22 -13.35 -4.69 -1.56
N THR A 23 -13.78 -4.34 -2.77
CA THR A 23 -12.99 -4.57 -3.97
C THR A 23 -11.72 -3.78 -3.72
N ALA A 24 -10.60 -4.50 -3.55
CA ALA A 24 -9.29 -3.86 -3.53
C ALA A 24 -9.24 -2.87 -4.70
N SER A 25 -8.72 -1.66 -4.46
CA SER A 25 -8.59 -0.63 -5.49
C SER A 25 -7.57 -1.12 -6.51
N GLU A 26 -8.03 -1.92 -7.48
CA GLU A 26 -7.21 -2.65 -8.42
C GLU A 26 -6.56 -1.66 -9.39
N ILE A 27 -5.23 -1.79 -9.54
CA ILE A 27 -4.54 -1.10 -10.62
C ILE A 27 -4.79 -1.89 -11.90
N THR A 28 -5.28 -1.22 -12.92
CA THR A 28 -5.61 -1.87 -14.20
C THR A 28 -4.68 -1.44 -15.32
N HIS A 29 -4.13 -0.23 -15.23
CA HIS A 29 -3.25 0.35 -16.23
C HIS A 29 -2.21 1.26 -15.59
N LEU A 30 -1.12 1.46 -16.31
CA LEU A 30 0.09 2.09 -15.85
C LEU A 30 0.55 3.15 -16.86
N PRO A 31 1.07 4.29 -16.37
CA PRO A 31 1.70 5.26 -17.25
C PRO A 31 2.91 4.61 -17.91
N PHE A 32 3.09 4.88 -19.19
CA PHE A 32 4.31 4.49 -19.89
C PHE A 32 4.70 5.57 -20.90
N LYS A 33 5.96 5.54 -21.30
CA LYS A 33 6.52 6.40 -22.33
C LYS A 33 7.55 5.59 -23.10
N ALA A 34 7.44 5.57 -24.44
CA ALA A 34 8.29 4.71 -25.28
C ALA A 34 9.70 5.30 -25.43
N ASP A 35 9.80 6.59 -25.76
CA ASP A 35 11.07 7.32 -25.89
C ASP A 35 11.11 8.58 -25.01
N GLU A 36 12.29 9.10 -24.64
CA GLU A 36 12.41 10.32 -23.82
C GLU A 36 11.77 11.57 -24.43
N GLU A 37 11.64 11.62 -25.76
CA GLU A 37 11.03 12.74 -26.48
C GLU A 37 9.49 12.63 -26.58
N ASP A 38 8.94 11.45 -26.29
CA ASP A 38 7.51 11.16 -26.45
C ASP A 38 6.63 11.78 -25.36
N ARG A 39 5.32 11.66 -25.52
CA ARG A 39 4.33 11.98 -24.50
C ARG A 39 3.87 10.70 -23.80
N TRP A 40 3.40 10.84 -22.57
CA TRP A 40 2.93 9.73 -21.77
C TRP A 40 1.65 9.11 -22.34
N GLY A 41 1.68 7.78 -22.42
CA GLY A 41 0.56 6.91 -22.70
C GLY A 41 0.11 6.14 -21.46
N MET A 42 -0.75 5.14 -21.69
CA MET A 42 -1.26 4.25 -20.67
C MET A 42 -1.31 2.83 -21.22
N ILE A 43 -0.78 1.86 -20.47
CA ILE A 43 -0.72 0.44 -20.84
C ILE A 43 -1.40 -0.41 -19.78
N GLY A 44 -2.20 -1.38 -20.20
CA GLY A 44 -2.84 -2.33 -19.31
C GLY A 44 -1.81 -3.24 -18.65
N VAL A 45 -2.15 -3.76 -17.47
CA VAL A 45 -1.36 -4.81 -16.79
C VAL A 45 -1.28 -6.11 -17.61
N ASP A 46 -2.13 -6.25 -18.64
CA ASP A 46 -2.07 -7.33 -19.65
C ASP A 46 -1.12 -7.03 -20.82
N GLY A 47 -0.38 -5.92 -20.77
CA GLY A 47 0.55 -5.47 -21.81
C GLY A 47 -0.11 -4.79 -23.01
N LYS A 48 -1.44 -4.58 -23.01
CA LYS A 48 -2.11 -3.89 -24.12
C LYS A 48 -2.11 -2.39 -23.90
N VAL A 49 -1.62 -1.66 -24.88
CA VAL A 49 -1.68 -0.19 -24.89
C VAL A 49 -3.13 0.28 -24.94
N LEU A 50 -3.51 1.16 -24.01
CA LEU A 50 -4.82 1.82 -23.96
C LEU A 50 -4.82 3.09 -24.82
N PHE A 51 -3.78 3.91 -24.69
CA PHE A 51 -3.50 5.07 -25.55
C PHE A 51 -2.01 5.43 -25.48
N GLU A 52 -1.53 6.17 -26.47
CA GLU A 52 -0.14 6.60 -26.60
C GLU A 52 -0.08 8.12 -26.75
N ASN A 53 1.03 8.71 -26.31
CA ASN A 53 1.36 10.08 -26.65
C ASN A 53 0.28 11.12 -26.33
N GLU A 54 -0.43 11.00 -25.20
CA GLU A 54 -1.56 11.90 -24.85
C GLU A 54 -1.15 13.01 -23.88
N PHE A 55 -0.24 12.75 -22.92
CA PHE A 55 0.05 13.67 -21.82
C PHE A 55 1.52 14.11 -21.75
N GLU A 56 1.77 15.40 -21.53
CA GLU A 56 3.12 15.93 -21.35
C GLU A 56 3.76 15.47 -20.02
N ASN A 57 2.97 15.43 -18.96
CA ASN A 57 3.40 14.98 -17.63
C ASN A 57 2.97 13.54 -17.37
N GLU A 58 3.70 12.86 -16.49
CA GLU A 58 3.41 11.48 -16.07
C GLU A 58 2.03 11.37 -15.39
N PRO A 59 1.09 10.56 -15.92
CA PRO A 59 -0.15 10.23 -15.26
C PRO A 59 0.08 9.32 -14.05
N SER A 60 -0.86 9.32 -13.09
CA SER A 60 -0.93 8.26 -12.09
C SER A 60 -1.30 6.92 -12.73
N ALA A 61 -1.01 5.81 -12.05
CA ALA A 61 -1.64 4.54 -12.36
C ALA A 61 -3.18 4.66 -12.33
N VAL A 62 -3.86 3.86 -13.15
CA VAL A 62 -5.32 3.81 -13.20
C VAL A 62 -5.82 2.98 -12.04
N ARG A 63 -6.64 3.59 -11.18
CA ARG A 63 -7.37 2.91 -10.11
C ARG A 63 -8.86 3.15 -10.29
N ASN A 64 -9.66 2.09 -10.23
CA ASN A 64 -11.11 2.16 -10.40
C ASN A 64 -11.55 2.88 -11.69
N GLY A 65 -10.79 2.70 -12.78
CA GLY A 65 -11.04 3.30 -14.09
C GLY A 65 -10.71 4.79 -14.21
N ILE A 66 -10.00 5.37 -13.23
CA ILE A 66 -9.64 6.79 -13.21
C ILE A 66 -8.14 6.95 -12.94
N PHE A 67 -7.55 7.97 -13.54
CA PHE A 67 -6.21 8.46 -13.23
C PHE A 67 -6.21 9.98 -13.12
N PHE A 68 -5.13 10.53 -12.59
CA PHE A 68 -4.89 11.97 -12.54
C PHE A 68 -3.51 12.32 -13.06
N VAL A 69 -3.35 13.52 -13.59
CA VAL A 69 -2.10 14.00 -14.20
C VAL A 69 -1.99 15.50 -14.00
N LYS A 70 -0.76 16.01 -13.91
CA LYS A 70 -0.54 17.47 -13.87
C LYS A 70 -0.71 18.07 -15.26
N ASN A 71 -1.44 19.17 -15.37
CA ASN A 71 -1.46 20.01 -16.56
C ASN A 71 -0.19 20.88 -16.64
N LEU A 72 -0.09 21.72 -17.68
CA LEU A 72 1.08 22.58 -17.91
C LEU A 72 1.25 23.69 -16.85
N ASP A 73 0.18 24.04 -16.13
CA ASP A 73 0.24 24.98 -15.00
C ASP A 73 0.64 24.29 -13.69
N GLY A 74 0.93 22.99 -13.73
CA GLY A 74 1.33 22.19 -12.58
C GLY A 74 0.17 21.73 -11.68
N LEU A 75 -1.08 21.96 -12.10
CA LEU A 75 -2.29 21.56 -11.37
C LEU A 75 -2.77 20.18 -11.81
N TYR A 76 -3.31 19.40 -10.89
CA TYR A 76 -3.86 18.08 -11.15
C TYR A 76 -5.23 18.12 -11.81
N GLU A 77 -5.45 17.25 -12.77
CA GLU A 77 -6.71 17.03 -13.47
C GLU A 77 -7.00 15.53 -13.52
N TYR A 78 -8.27 15.13 -13.40
CA TYR A 78 -8.68 13.72 -13.42
C TYR A 78 -9.31 13.33 -14.75
N TYR A 79 -9.03 12.09 -15.18
CA TYR A 79 -9.47 11.53 -16.44
C TYR A 79 -9.99 10.10 -16.29
N THR A 80 -10.97 9.74 -17.12
CA THR A 80 -11.38 8.36 -17.32
C THR A 80 -10.32 7.58 -18.09
N ALA A 81 -10.08 6.33 -17.67
CA ALA A 81 -9.23 5.39 -18.39
C ALA A 81 -10.03 4.73 -19.53
N GLU A 82 -10.01 5.38 -20.69
CA GLU A 82 -10.57 4.88 -21.94
C GLU A 82 -9.59 5.21 -23.08
N THR A 83 -9.80 4.62 -24.28
CA THR A 83 -8.88 4.80 -25.43
C THR A 83 -8.72 6.25 -25.87
N LYS A 84 -9.64 7.12 -25.48
CA LYS A 84 -9.52 8.58 -25.60
C LYS A 84 -9.91 9.22 -24.26
N PRO A 85 -8.94 9.49 -23.37
CA PRO A 85 -9.21 9.95 -22.02
C PRO A 85 -10.15 11.14 -21.98
N LYS A 86 -11.17 11.07 -21.12
CA LYS A 86 -12.08 12.20 -20.91
C LYS A 86 -11.84 12.80 -19.54
N ARG A 87 -11.64 14.10 -19.54
CA ARG A 87 -11.55 14.87 -18.29
C ARG A 87 -12.87 14.74 -17.53
N ILE A 88 -12.80 14.41 -16.24
CA ILE A 88 -13.98 14.14 -15.41
C ILE A 88 -14.80 15.41 -15.15
N ASN A 89 -14.13 16.54 -14.92
CA ASN A 89 -14.78 17.85 -14.75
C ASN A 89 -13.84 18.99 -15.18
N ASN A 90 -14.33 20.22 -15.23
CA ASN A 90 -13.54 21.40 -15.63
C ASN A 90 -12.70 21.99 -14.48
N LYS A 91 -12.42 21.24 -13.42
CA LYS A 91 -11.64 21.70 -12.26
C LYS A 91 -10.20 21.23 -12.34
N ALA A 92 -9.30 21.98 -11.73
CA ALA A 92 -7.89 21.64 -11.55
C ALA A 92 -7.51 21.87 -10.09
N TYR A 93 -6.61 21.03 -9.57
CA TYR A 93 -6.35 20.92 -8.14
C TYR A 93 -4.86 21.13 -7.81
N LEU A 94 -4.58 21.81 -6.70
CA LEU A 94 -3.22 21.95 -6.15
C LEU A 94 -2.67 20.61 -5.63
N ALA A 95 -3.57 19.78 -5.10
CA ALA A 95 -3.27 18.43 -4.61
C ALA A 95 -4.40 17.48 -4.97
N ALA A 96 -4.05 16.22 -5.27
CA ALA A 96 -4.98 15.17 -5.68
C ALA A 96 -4.54 13.83 -5.10
N GLY A 97 -5.49 13.05 -4.60
CA GLY A 97 -5.33 11.68 -4.16
C GLY A 97 -5.88 10.66 -5.16
N ALA A 98 -5.82 9.38 -4.81
CA ALA A 98 -6.41 8.32 -5.62
C ALA A 98 -7.84 8.05 -5.18
N PHE A 99 -8.68 7.54 -6.09
CA PHE A 99 -10.00 7.04 -5.74
C PHE A 99 -9.87 5.72 -4.97
N ILE A 100 -9.92 5.81 -3.65
CA ILE A 100 -9.95 4.68 -2.73
C ILE A 100 -11.27 4.74 -1.98
N GLU A 101 -11.99 3.61 -1.94
CA GLU A 101 -13.34 3.54 -1.36
C GLU A 101 -14.30 4.60 -1.97
N ASP A 102 -14.27 4.70 -3.30
CA ASP A 102 -15.12 5.59 -4.13
C ASP A 102 -14.91 7.11 -3.99
N VAL A 103 -13.95 7.56 -3.18
CA VAL A 103 -13.63 8.99 -3.01
C VAL A 103 -12.14 9.28 -3.12
N ALA A 104 -11.80 10.51 -3.49
CA ALA A 104 -10.43 11.01 -3.54
C ALA A 104 -10.32 12.39 -2.86
N PRO A 105 -9.30 12.63 -2.01
CA PRO A 105 -9.03 13.96 -1.48
C PRO A 105 -8.47 14.87 -2.58
N VAL A 106 -8.93 16.11 -2.61
CA VAL A 106 -8.48 17.16 -3.53
C VAL A 106 -8.44 18.52 -2.84
N VAL A 107 -7.60 19.41 -3.38
CA VAL A 107 -7.52 20.81 -2.96
C VAL A 107 -7.64 21.71 -4.18
N GLU A 108 -8.73 22.46 -4.30
CA GLU A 108 -8.83 23.55 -5.29
C GLU A 108 -8.09 24.79 -4.76
N PRO A 109 -7.58 25.68 -5.63
CA PRO A 109 -6.93 26.92 -5.21
C PRO A 109 -7.81 27.75 -4.27
N GLU A 110 -7.24 28.20 -3.14
CA GLU A 110 -7.92 28.99 -2.10
C GLU A 110 -9.16 28.33 -1.48
N GLN A 111 -9.34 27.02 -1.65
CA GLN A 111 -10.44 26.26 -1.07
C GLN A 111 -9.94 25.28 -0.01
N PRO A 112 -10.79 24.90 0.97
CA PRO A 112 -10.49 23.82 1.88
C PRO A 112 -10.37 22.48 1.15
N ILE A 113 -9.85 21.48 1.86
CA ILE A 113 -9.79 20.10 1.35
C ILE A 113 -11.21 19.61 1.08
N SER A 114 -11.41 18.95 -0.05
CA SER A 114 -12.66 18.29 -0.39
C SER A 114 -12.40 16.84 -0.75
N PHE A 115 -13.35 15.97 -0.49
CA PHE A 115 -13.37 14.64 -1.09
C PHE A 115 -14.34 14.66 -2.25
N ILE A 116 -13.92 14.16 -3.41
CA ILE A 116 -14.76 14.05 -4.61
C ILE A 116 -15.10 12.60 -4.92
N ARG A 117 -16.25 12.39 -5.56
CA ARG A 117 -16.65 11.10 -6.14
C ARG A 117 -16.07 10.95 -7.54
N ARG A 118 -16.16 9.73 -8.07
CA ARG A 118 -15.67 9.34 -9.40
C ARG A 118 -16.26 10.16 -10.56
N ASP A 119 -17.45 10.74 -10.38
CA ASP A 119 -18.07 11.65 -11.35
C ASP A 119 -17.59 13.11 -11.23
N GLY A 120 -16.66 13.38 -10.32
CA GLY A 120 -16.11 14.71 -10.04
C GLY A 120 -17.00 15.60 -9.16
N THR A 121 -18.11 15.08 -8.64
CA THR A 121 -18.95 15.80 -7.67
C THR A 121 -18.33 15.77 -6.29
N THR A 122 -18.52 16.84 -5.51
CA THR A 122 -18.05 16.88 -4.12
C THR A 122 -18.85 15.88 -3.28
N ALA A 123 -18.15 14.97 -2.61
CA ALA A 123 -18.71 14.09 -1.59
C ALA A 123 -18.95 14.84 -0.29
N PHE A 124 -17.91 15.50 0.21
CA PHE A 124 -17.94 16.35 1.39
C PHE A 124 -16.74 17.31 1.39
N VAL A 125 -16.82 18.35 2.21
CA VAL A 125 -15.78 19.37 2.39
C VAL A 125 -15.22 19.25 3.80
N LEU A 126 -13.90 19.21 3.93
CA LEU A 126 -13.15 19.23 5.19
C LEU A 126 -12.47 20.59 5.36
N ASP A 127 -13.20 21.51 5.99
CA ASP A 127 -12.67 22.85 6.31
C ASP A 127 -11.99 22.86 7.68
N LYS A 128 -12.78 22.65 8.75
CA LYS A 128 -12.33 22.86 10.13
C LYS A 128 -12.85 21.80 11.07
N TYR A 129 -12.10 21.59 12.14
CA TYR A 129 -12.52 20.84 13.33
C TYR A 129 -12.38 21.71 14.57
N LYS A 130 -13.46 21.88 15.35
CA LYS A 130 -13.47 22.73 16.57
C LYS A 130 -12.85 24.14 16.35
N ASN A 131 -13.13 24.75 15.18
CA ASN A 131 -12.57 26.02 14.70
C ASN A 131 -11.09 26.02 14.26
N GLU A 132 -10.42 24.88 14.29
CA GLU A 132 -9.07 24.71 13.73
C GLU A 132 -9.13 24.24 12.28
N PRO A 133 -8.37 24.85 11.35
CA PRO A 133 -8.27 24.36 9.98
C PRO A 133 -7.72 22.94 9.90
N ILE A 134 -8.36 22.11 9.08
CA ILE A 134 -7.79 20.84 8.63
C ILE A 134 -6.82 21.15 7.49
N LYS A 135 -5.54 20.86 7.71
CA LYS A 135 -4.43 21.23 6.83
C LYS A 135 -4.04 20.13 5.84
N GLY A 136 -4.43 18.89 6.12
CA GLY A 136 -4.13 17.75 5.27
C GLY A 136 -5.12 16.61 5.51
N ALA A 137 -5.32 15.81 4.46
CA ALA A 137 -6.04 14.56 4.52
C ALA A 137 -5.35 13.53 3.61
N TRP A 138 -5.28 12.28 4.06
CA TRP A 138 -4.72 11.18 3.26
C TRP A 138 -5.85 10.44 2.53
N ASN A 139 -5.50 9.54 1.61
CA ASN A 139 -6.48 8.61 1.06
C ASN A 139 -7.02 7.71 2.17
N PHE A 140 -8.21 7.15 1.95
CA PHE A 140 -8.74 6.10 2.82
C PHE A 140 -7.85 4.86 2.78
N ASN A 141 -7.67 4.24 3.93
CA ASN A 141 -7.15 2.90 4.07
C ASN A 141 -7.99 2.18 5.13
N ASP A 142 -8.53 1.03 4.76
CA ASP A 142 -9.39 0.21 5.63
C ASP A 142 -10.52 1.03 6.30
N GLY A 143 -11.26 1.80 5.51
CA GLY A 143 -12.41 2.58 5.97
C GLY A 143 -12.08 3.84 6.74
N MET A 144 -10.81 4.24 6.86
CA MET A 144 -10.40 5.40 7.63
C MET A 144 -9.37 6.25 6.86
N ALA A 145 -9.48 7.57 6.93
CA ALA A 145 -8.48 8.48 6.38
C ALA A 145 -7.88 9.35 7.49
N ILE A 146 -6.57 9.57 7.44
CA ILE A 146 -5.87 10.45 8.38
C ILE A 146 -6.20 11.90 8.04
N ILE A 147 -6.49 12.71 9.06
CA ILE A 147 -6.58 14.16 8.95
C ILE A 147 -5.55 14.85 9.85
N HIS A 148 -5.08 16.01 9.41
CA HIS A 148 -4.04 16.79 10.07
C HIS A 148 -4.57 18.15 10.47
N THR A 149 -4.47 18.52 11.74
CA THR A 149 -4.77 19.88 12.24
C THR A 149 -3.54 20.48 12.94
N ALA A 150 -3.69 21.69 13.52
CA ALA A 150 -2.66 22.24 14.39
C ALA A 150 -2.56 21.51 15.74
N GLY A 151 -3.67 20.97 16.25
CA GLY A 151 -3.74 20.18 17.48
C GLY A 151 -3.33 18.71 17.36
N GLY A 152 -3.06 18.22 16.14
CA GLY A 152 -2.54 16.86 15.90
C GLY A 152 -3.24 16.14 14.76
N GLU A 153 -3.02 14.83 14.72
CA GLU A 153 -3.55 13.89 13.73
C GLU A 153 -4.71 13.09 14.31
N GLY A 154 -5.70 12.81 13.46
CA GLY A 154 -6.91 12.07 13.78
C GLY A 154 -7.44 11.32 12.56
N PHE A 155 -8.67 10.80 12.64
CA PHE A 155 -9.24 9.98 11.56
C PHE A 155 -10.69 10.33 11.25
N ILE A 156 -11.03 10.24 9.96
CA ILE A 156 -12.39 10.36 9.44
C ILE A 156 -12.86 9.05 8.79
N ASN A 157 -14.17 8.84 8.72
CA ASN A 157 -14.79 7.78 7.93
C ASN A 157 -15.12 8.25 6.49
N PRO A 158 -15.59 7.37 5.58
CA PRO A 158 -15.92 7.73 4.20
C PRO A 158 -17.12 8.68 4.06
N GLN A 159 -17.83 8.99 5.16
CA GLN A 159 -18.88 10.00 5.22
C GLN A 159 -18.31 11.39 5.58
N GLY A 160 -17.02 11.49 5.85
CA GLY A 160 -16.34 12.73 6.26
C GLY A 160 -16.51 13.06 7.75
N GLU A 161 -17.03 12.13 8.54
CA GLU A 161 -17.23 12.32 9.98
C GLU A 161 -15.93 12.00 10.71
N ILE A 162 -15.56 12.85 11.68
CA ILE A 162 -14.40 12.62 12.55
C ILE A 162 -14.76 11.51 13.53
N VAL A 163 -14.12 10.35 13.37
CA VAL A 163 -14.30 9.18 14.24
C VAL A 163 -13.32 9.24 15.41
N ILE A 164 -12.09 9.67 15.14
CA ILE A 164 -11.03 9.81 16.14
C ILE A 164 -10.55 11.25 16.09
N GLU A 165 -10.74 11.97 17.19
CA GLU A 165 -10.38 13.39 17.26
C GLU A 165 -8.88 13.60 16.97
N PRO A 166 -8.51 14.65 16.20
CA PRO A 166 -7.12 15.02 16.01
C PRO A 166 -6.49 15.46 17.33
N ARG A 167 -5.61 14.61 17.86
CA ARG A 167 -4.93 14.81 19.15
C ARG A 167 -3.59 14.10 19.25
N TYR A 168 -3.29 13.20 18.31
CA TYR A 168 -2.06 12.44 18.30
C TYR A 168 -0.98 13.27 17.61
N ARG A 169 0.26 13.22 18.08
CA ARG A 169 1.38 13.85 17.39
C ARG A 169 1.57 13.24 16.00
N GLN A 170 1.33 11.93 15.91
CA GLN A 170 1.52 11.15 14.70
C GLN A 170 0.66 9.89 14.75
N VAL A 171 0.15 9.47 13.60
CA VAL A 171 -0.56 8.21 13.40
C VAL A 171 -0.05 7.47 12.16
N GLN A 172 -0.25 6.15 12.13
CA GLN A 172 -0.14 5.34 10.92
C GLN A 172 -1.52 5.10 10.31
N PRO A 173 -1.63 4.85 8.99
CA PRO A 173 -2.89 4.46 8.37
C PRO A 173 -3.49 3.24 9.06
N PHE A 174 -4.83 3.15 9.06
CA PHE A 174 -5.48 1.92 9.47
C PHE A 174 -5.12 0.80 8.51
N SER A 175 -4.96 -0.39 9.06
CA SER A 175 -4.69 -1.64 8.35
C SER A 175 -5.31 -2.74 9.19
N GLU A 176 -6.25 -3.49 8.60
CA GLU A 176 -6.94 -4.62 9.25
C GLU A 176 -7.58 -4.31 10.61
N GLY A 177 -8.18 -3.14 10.72
CA GLY A 177 -8.96 -2.72 11.86
C GLY A 177 -8.16 -2.05 12.97
N ALA A 178 -6.85 -1.89 12.81
CA ALA A 178 -6.01 -1.22 13.79
C ALA A 178 -5.08 -0.17 13.18
N ALA A 179 -4.65 0.77 14.01
CA ALA A 179 -3.65 1.79 13.68
C ALA A 179 -2.71 2.02 14.87
N VAL A 180 -1.47 2.39 14.56
CA VAL A 180 -0.52 2.85 15.58
C VAL A 180 -0.62 4.36 15.72
N VAL A 181 -0.64 4.85 16.96
CA VAL A 181 -0.72 6.27 17.27
C VAL A 181 0.33 6.64 18.32
N TRP A 182 0.84 7.87 18.23
CA TRP A 182 1.83 8.42 19.16
C TRP A 182 1.37 9.76 19.73
N ASN A 183 1.56 9.92 21.03
CA ASN A 183 1.34 11.17 21.75
C ASN A 183 2.60 12.07 21.67
N GLU A 184 2.45 13.32 22.12
CA GLU A 184 3.54 14.31 22.19
C GLU A 184 4.74 13.85 23.03
N ASP A 185 4.49 13.09 24.11
CA ASP A 185 5.52 12.54 24.98
C ASP A 185 6.20 11.27 24.43
N ASN A 186 5.95 10.95 23.16
CA ASN A 186 6.39 9.74 22.46
C ASN A 186 5.87 8.43 23.06
N THR A 187 4.84 8.46 23.91
CA THR A 187 4.11 7.24 24.26
C THR A 187 3.23 6.82 23.08
N GLY A 188 3.34 5.55 22.68
CA GLY A 188 2.55 5.00 21.59
C GLY A 188 1.43 4.08 22.07
N ALA A 189 0.45 3.82 21.22
CA ALA A 189 -0.59 2.82 21.43
C ALA A 189 -1.04 2.22 20.10
N VAL A 190 -1.60 1.02 20.16
CA VAL A 190 -2.41 0.47 19.05
C VAL A 190 -3.87 0.69 19.40
N ILE A 191 -4.64 1.23 18.45
CA ILE A 191 -6.06 1.53 18.60
C ILE A 191 -6.88 0.79 17.55
N ASP A 192 -8.15 0.51 17.85
CA ASP A 192 -9.13 0.06 16.85
C ASP A 192 -9.80 1.25 16.12
N LYS A 193 -10.65 0.96 15.13
CA LYS A 193 -11.38 1.98 14.34
C LYS A 193 -12.29 2.90 15.17
N THR A 194 -12.63 2.53 16.41
CA THR A 194 -13.41 3.39 17.33
C THR A 194 -12.53 4.33 18.15
N GLY A 195 -11.21 4.24 18.00
CA GLY A 195 -10.23 4.94 18.83
C GLY A 195 -10.00 4.28 20.18
N LYS A 196 -10.58 3.11 20.44
CA LYS A 196 -10.34 2.37 21.67
C LYS A 196 -8.95 1.76 21.61
N LYS A 197 -8.18 2.04 22.66
CA LYS A 197 -6.86 1.46 22.86
C LYS A 197 -6.96 -0.06 23.02
N LEU A 198 -6.24 -0.78 22.17
CA LEU A 198 -6.03 -2.22 22.26
C LEU A 198 -4.91 -2.52 23.25
N PHE A 199 -3.74 -1.90 23.08
CA PHE A 199 -2.62 -2.00 24.02
C PHE A 199 -1.65 -0.81 23.89
N ASP A 200 -0.82 -0.61 24.92
CA ASP A 200 0.19 0.46 24.95
C ASP A 200 1.52 0.00 24.35
N LEU A 201 2.23 0.93 23.70
CA LEU A 201 3.61 0.79 23.25
C LEU A 201 4.52 1.48 24.25
N LYS A 202 4.97 0.72 25.26
CA LYS A 202 5.63 1.27 26.45
C LYS A 202 7.15 1.38 26.34
N ASP A 203 7.75 0.72 25.36
CA ASP A 203 9.20 0.64 25.28
C ASP A 203 9.75 1.62 24.24
N GLN A 204 10.33 2.73 24.73
CA GLN A 204 11.02 3.72 23.91
C GLN A 204 12.32 3.18 23.30
N LYS A 205 12.80 2.01 23.75
CA LYS A 205 13.89 1.28 23.11
C LYS A 205 13.41 0.42 21.95
N ILE A 206 12.13 0.45 21.59
CA ILE A 206 11.60 -0.31 20.47
C ILE A 206 11.08 0.65 19.41
N ARG A 207 11.57 0.49 18.18
CA ARG A 207 10.98 1.08 16.99
C ARG A 207 9.91 0.13 16.45
N TYR A 208 8.70 0.65 16.31
CA TYR A 208 7.58 -0.04 15.68
C TYR A 208 7.55 0.37 14.22
N LEU A 209 7.66 -0.60 13.32
CA LEU A 209 7.80 -0.33 11.88
C LEU A 209 6.42 -0.20 11.25
N ASP A 210 5.72 -1.33 11.12
CA ASP A 210 4.43 -1.41 10.44
C ASP A 210 3.47 -2.34 11.18
N TYR A 211 2.17 -2.04 11.08
CA TYR A 211 1.09 -2.92 11.50
C TYR A 211 0.43 -3.54 10.26
N HIS A 212 0.74 -4.81 9.99
CA HIS A 212 0.15 -5.58 8.90
C HIS A 212 -0.22 -6.97 9.43
N ASN A 213 -1.36 -7.51 9.01
CA ASN A 213 -1.70 -8.93 9.25
C ASN A 213 -1.77 -9.28 10.73
N ASP A 214 -2.52 -8.51 11.53
CA ASP A 214 -2.61 -8.63 13.00
C ASP A 214 -1.26 -8.58 13.76
N LEU A 215 -0.17 -8.21 13.09
CA LEU A 215 1.18 -8.25 13.63
C LEU A 215 1.88 -6.90 13.50
N MET A 216 2.59 -6.54 14.57
CA MET A 216 3.44 -5.36 14.59
C MET A 216 4.90 -5.77 14.68
N ALA A 217 5.70 -5.39 13.69
CA ALA A 217 7.15 -5.57 13.73
C ALA A 217 7.78 -4.63 14.75
N CYS A 218 8.57 -5.23 15.66
CA CYS A 218 9.27 -4.53 16.72
C CYS A 218 10.77 -4.73 16.57
N VAL A 219 11.50 -3.62 16.64
CA VAL A 219 12.96 -3.59 16.52
C VAL A 219 13.54 -2.88 17.73
N ASP A 220 14.47 -3.50 18.42
CA ASP A 220 15.27 -2.85 19.44
C ASP A 220 16.11 -1.74 18.81
N VAL A 221 15.94 -0.52 19.30
CA VAL A 221 16.65 0.68 18.87
C VAL A 221 18.17 0.49 19.02
N GLN A 222 18.63 -0.32 19.98
CA GLN A 222 20.05 -0.69 20.08
C GLN A 222 20.54 -1.55 18.93
N ASN A 223 19.65 -2.28 18.26
CA ASN A 223 19.94 -3.09 17.07
C ASN A 223 19.70 -2.31 15.77
N PHE A 224 18.99 -1.18 15.84
CA PHE A 224 18.76 -0.30 14.71
C PHE A 224 20.08 0.25 14.16
N GLY A 225 20.39 -0.09 12.91
CA GLY A 225 21.65 0.31 12.24
C GLY A 225 22.82 -0.65 12.42
N LYS A 226 22.74 -1.70 13.26
CA LYS A 226 23.78 -2.75 13.34
C LYS A 226 23.87 -3.63 12.09
N TYR A 227 22.79 -3.69 11.32
CA TYR A 227 22.67 -4.54 10.13
C TYR A 227 22.55 -3.72 8.83
N ALA A 228 22.93 -2.44 8.85
CA ALA A 228 22.96 -1.61 7.65
C ALA A 228 24.13 -2.01 6.75
N THR A 229 23.86 -2.77 5.70
CA THR A 229 24.76 -2.90 4.56
C THR A 229 24.67 -1.62 3.71
N SER A 230 25.81 -1.21 3.15
CA SER A 230 25.95 -0.01 2.33
C SER A 230 25.16 -0.13 1.02
N GLY A 231 24.18 0.75 0.82
CA GLY A 231 23.40 0.90 -0.41
C GLY A 231 22.27 1.92 -0.18
N GLU A 232 21.93 2.72 -1.20
CA GLU A 232 20.97 3.82 -1.10
C GLU A 232 19.50 3.37 -0.93
N PHE A 233 19.23 2.08 -1.09
CA PHE A 233 17.89 1.51 -0.96
C PHE A 233 17.84 0.47 0.15
N LEU A 234 17.12 0.82 1.22
CA LEU A 234 16.63 -0.05 2.31
C LEU A 234 17.68 -0.75 3.18
N LYS A 235 17.98 -0.13 4.33
CA LYS A 235 18.65 -0.78 5.47
C LYS A 235 17.80 -1.96 5.94
N ALA A 236 18.30 -3.19 5.83
CA ALA A 236 17.70 -4.36 6.47
C ALA A 236 17.57 -4.09 7.97
N VAL A 237 16.37 -3.75 8.42
CA VAL A 237 16.08 -3.62 9.84
C VAL A 237 15.82 -5.03 10.36
N ALA A 238 16.74 -5.56 11.17
CA ALA A 238 16.54 -6.85 11.82
C ALA A 238 15.33 -6.74 12.76
N ILE A 239 14.22 -7.39 12.39
CA ILE A 239 13.05 -7.48 13.27
C ILE A 239 13.44 -8.39 14.43
N ASP A 240 13.25 -7.94 15.67
CA ASP A 240 13.63 -8.72 16.86
C ASP A 240 12.46 -9.61 17.33
N TYR A 241 11.23 -9.10 17.22
CA TYR A 241 10.02 -9.88 17.52
C TYR A 241 8.77 -9.22 16.91
N PHE A 242 7.66 -9.97 16.95
CA PHE A 242 6.33 -9.51 16.54
C PHE A 242 5.38 -9.47 17.74
N LEU A 243 4.54 -8.44 17.79
CA LEU A 243 3.40 -8.37 18.71
C LEU A 243 2.12 -8.72 17.97
N ASP A 244 1.25 -9.53 18.58
CA ASP A 244 -0.13 -9.71 18.10
C ASP A 244 -1.01 -8.51 18.46
N LYS A 245 -2.27 -8.54 18.00
CA LYS A 245 -3.33 -7.58 18.35
C LYS A 245 -3.65 -7.44 19.85
N GLN A 246 -3.12 -8.30 20.72
CA GLN A 246 -3.19 -8.18 22.18
C GLN A 246 -1.91 -7.59 22.80
N GLY A 247 -0.90 -7.28 21.98
CA GLY A 247 0.42 -6.84 22.44
C GLY A 247 1.27 -7.98 23.00
N LYS A 248 0.93 -9.24 22.73
CA LYS A 248 1.73 -10.39 23.16
C LYS A 248 2.78 -10.70 22.12
N LYS A 249 4.01 -10.99 22.57
CA LYS A 249 5.06 -11.52 21.71
C LYS A 249 4.64 -12.89 21.16
N VAL A 250 4.52 -13.00 19.84
CA VAL A 250 4.03 -14.23 19.18
C VAL A 250 5.07 -14.95 18.34
N MET A 251 6.16 -14.29 17.98
CA MET A 251 7.29 -14.91 17.30
C MET A 251 8.57 -14.62 18.05
N SER A 252 9.32 -15.68 18.36
CA SER A 252 10.71 -15.60 18.80
C SER A 252 11.59 -15.93 17.60
N ILE A 253 12.40 -14.98 17.17
CA ILE A 253 13.35 -15.19 16.08
C ILE A 253 14.61 -15.81 16.69
N PRO A 254 15.05 -17.00 16.24
CA PRO A 254 16.29 -17.60 16.71
C PRO A 254 17.48 -16.65 16.50
N SER A 255 18.45 -16.63 17.43
CA SER A 255 19.60 -15.72 17.33
C SER A 255 20.51 -15.99 16.12
N ASN A 256 20.39 -17.18 15.51
CA ASN A 256 21.08 -17.55 14.28
C ASN A 256 20.32 -17.12 13.01
N ILE A 257 19.20 -16.41 13.14
CA ILE A 257 18.36 -15.94 12.05
C ILE A 257 18.26 -14.42 12.10
N ILE A 258 18.34 -13.78 10.94
CA ILE A 258 18.04 -12.36 10.75
C ILE A 258 16.80 -12.28 9.89
N VAL A 259 15.77 -11.59 10.38
CA VAL A 259 14.56 -11.28 9.60
C VAL A 259 14.73 -9.88 9.03
N SER A 260 14.72 -9.75 7.71
CA SER A 260 14.97 -8.49 6.98
C SER A 260 13.73 -7.99 6.26
N GLY A 261 13.33 -6.73 6.54
CA GLY A 261 12.32 -5.96 5.79
C GLY A 261 10.85 -6.39 5.96
N GLY A 262 9.94 -5.40 5.92
CA GLY A 262 8.46 -5.46 5.79
C GLY A 262 7.69 -6.64 6.41
N VAL A 263 6.78 -6.38 7.35
CA VAL A 263 5.78 -7.42 7.73
C VAL A 263 4.88 -7.65 6.53
N VAL A 264 4.95 -8.84 5.95
CA VAL A 264 4.32 -9.09 4.67
C VAL A 264 2.91 -9.64 4.81
N HIS A 265 2.06 -9.32 3.82
CA HIS A 265 0.69 -9.84 3.70
C HIS A 265 0.69 -11.38 3.78
N ASN A 266 -0.27 -11.98 4.51
CA ASN A 266 -0.32 -13.40 4.90
C ASN A 266 0.64 -13.88 6.01
N HIS A 267 1.25 -12.99 6.78
CA HIS A 267 2.07 -13.35 7.96
C HIS A 267 3.37 -14.12 7.63
N MET A 268 4.02 -13.78 6.53
CA MET A 268 5.34 -14.34 6.17
C MET A 268 6.40 -13.25 6.17
N VAL A 269 7.65 -13.65 6.32
CA VAL A 269 8.80 -12.74 6.38
C VAL A 269 10.01 -13.32 5.67
N CYS A 270 10.84 -12.45 5.10
CA CYS A 270 12.15 -12.81 4.60
C CYS A 270 13.11 -13.09 5.75
N TYR A 271 13.94 -14.11 5.62
CA TYR A 271 14.99 -14.37 6.59
C TYR A 271 16.29 -14.87 5.97
N GLN A 272 17.39 -14.62 6.67
CA GLN A 272 18.76 -15.04 6.34
C GLN A 272 19.41 -15.68 7.57
N SER A 273 20.46 -16.47 7.38
CA SER A 273 21.30 -16.90 8.51
C SER A 273 22.11 -15.71 9.04
N SER A 274 22.29 -15.64 10.37
CA SER A 274 23.13 -14.60 10.98
C SER A 274 24.63 -14.85 10.77
N GLU A 275 25.02 -16.10 10.51
CA GLU A 275 26.38 -16.51 10.19
C GLU A 275 26.70 -16.34 8.70
N ASP A 276 25.74 -16.65 7.83
CA ASP A 276 25.86 -16.53 6.38
C ASP A 276 24.64 -15.79 5.80
N LYS A 277 24.85 -14.51 5.49
CA LYS A 277 23.82 -13.61 4.96
C LYS A 277 23.69 -13.72 3.44
N THR A 278 24.45 -14.61 2.80
CA THR A 278 24.42 -14.80 1.35
C THR A 278 23.05 -15.25 0.88
N PHE A 279 22.38 -16.14 1.63
CA PHE A 279 21.16 -16.78 1.17
C PHE A 279 19.92 -16.35 1.94
N ALA A 280 18.83 -16.07 1.21
CA ALA A 280 17.53 -15.74 1.76
C ALA A 280 16.52 -16.87 1.59
N GLY A 281 15.61 -16.99 2.56
CA GLY A 281 14.44 -17.86 2.56
C GLY A 281 13.19 -17.13 3.08
N ILE A 282 12.06 -17.84 3.13
CA ILE A 282 10.77 -17.32 3.60
C ILE A 282 10.26 -18.17 4.75
N MET A 283 9.80 -17.51 5.81
CA MET A 283 9.21 -18.18 6.98
C MET A 283 7.86 -17.59 7.33
N ASP A 284 6.97 -18.40 7.91
CA ASP A 284 5.68 -17.96 8.42
C ASP A 284 5.79 -17.35 9.83
N LYS A 285 4.67 -16.80 10.33
CA LYS A 285 4.60 -16.21 11.67
C LYS A 285 4.86 -17.17 12.82
N LYS A 286 4.73 -18.48 12.59
CA LYS A 286 5.00 -19.52 13.59
C LYS A 286 6.48 -19.91 13.60
N GLY A 287 7.29 -19.34 12.71
CA GLY A 287 8.69 -19.68 12.53
C GLY A 287 8.91 -20.90 11.65
N GLN A 288 7.88 -21.37 10.93
CA GLN A 288 8.01 -22.48 10.00
C GLN A 288 8.67 -21.97 8.72
N MET A 289 9.73 -22.65 8.29
CA MET A 289 10.38 -22.36 7.02
C MET A 289 9.46 -22.81 5.89
N ILE A 290 8.93 -21.85 5.13
CA ILE A 290 8.17 -22.09 3.90
C ILE A 290 9.16 -22.35 2.77
N ILE A 291 10.15 -21.48 2.63
CA ILE A 291 11.24 -21.60 1.67
C ILE A 291 12.56 -21.58 2.42
N ARG A 292 13.36 -22.63 2.26
CA ARG A 292 14.70 -22.70 2.88
C ARG A 292 15.65 -21.69 2.23
N PRO A 293 16.68 -21.19 2.95
CA PRO A 293 17.60 -20.23 2.38
C PRO A 293 18.42 -20.89 1.27
N LYS A 294 18.20 -20.44 0.04
CA LYS A 294 18.89 -20.97 -1.16
C LYS A 294 19.12 -19.93 -2.25
N TYR A 295 18.41 -18.79 -2.18
CA TYR A 295 18.51 -17.70 -3.15
C TYR A 295 19.61 -16.73 -2.73
N ASP A 296 20.59 -16.53 -3.60
CA ASP A 296 21.77 -15.71 -3.32
C ASP A 296 21.44 -14.22 -3.46
N VAL A 297 21.36 -13.54 -2.32
CA VAL A 297 21.05 -12.10 -2.21
C VAL A 297 22.29 -11.25 -1.94
N SER A 298 23.50 -11.83 -2.04
CA SER A 298 24.76 -11.14 -1.70
C SER A 298 25.04 -9.91 -2.56
N GLN A 299 24.56 -9.89 -3.80
CA GLN A 299 24.78 -8.81 -4.77
C GLN A 299 23.65 -7.77 -4.78
N SER A 300 22.45 -8.13 -4.31
CA SER A 300 21.24 -7.28 -4.38
C SER A 300 20.92 -6.57 -3.06
N GLY A 301 21.62 -6.90 -1.97
CA GLY A 301 21.52 -6.21 -0.67
C GLY A 301 20.26 -6.50 0.14
N SER A 302 19.19 -7.01 -0.45
CA SER A 302 18.02 -7.60 0.22
C SER A 302 17.09 -8.29 -0.77
N ALA A 303 16.20 -9.17 -0.29
CA ALA A 303 15.01 -9.57 -1.03
C ALA A 303 13.90 -8.57 -0.71
N GLU A 304 13.36 -7.89 -1.72
CA GLU A 304 12.14 -7.10 -1.60
C GLU A 304 10.98 -8.06 -1.62
N VAL A 305 10.55 -8.54 -0.45
CA VAL A 305 9.40 -9.44 -0.38
C VAL A 305 8.15 -8.58 -0.46
N CYS A 306 7.65 -8.37 -1.67
CA CYS A 306 6.23 -8.14 -1.81
C CYS A 306 5.52 -9.46 -1.91
N ILE A 307 4.81 -9.73 -0.83
CA ILE A 307 3.73 -10.69 -0.82
C ILE A 307 2.49 -9.85 -0.76
N GLU A 308 1.88 -9.66 -1.90
CA GLU A 308 0.44 -9.61 -1.91
C GLU A 308 -0.02 -10.60 -2.99
N LYS A 309 -1.23 -11.12 -2.78
CA LYS A 309 -1.81 -12.37 -3.28
C LYS A 309 -1.18 -12.98 -4.55
N GLY A 310 -0.13 -13.79 -4.37
CA GLY A 310 0.21 -14.87 -5.32
C GLY A 310 1.68 -15.14 -5.57
N PHE A 311 2.59 -14.21 -5.26
CA PHE A 311 4.02 -14.37 -5.53
C PHE A 311 4.91 -13.67 -4.51
N ILE A 312 6.21 -13.95 -4.60
CA ILE A 312 7.32 -13.40 -3.81
C ILE A 312 8.34 -12.87 -4.82
N CYS A 313 8.67 -11.58 -4.78
CA CYS A 313 9.82 -11.07 -5.50
C CYS A 313 11.10 -11.50 -4.76
N MET A 314 12.00 -12.16 -5.47
CA MET A 314 13.22 -12.73 -4.88
C MET A 314 14.41 -12.38 -5.77
N ALA A 315 15.56 -12.12 -5.16
CA ALA A 315 16.81 -11.99 -5.87
C ALA A 315 17.63 -13.29 -5.77
N ASP A 316 18.22 -13.72 -6.88
CA ASP A 316 19.21 -14.80 -6.95
C ASP A 316 20.38 -14.35 -7.83
N LYS A 317 21.59 -14.37 -7.26
CA LYS A 317 22.86 -14.07 -7.96
C LYS A 317 22.85 -12.73 -8.70
N GLY A 318 22.23 -11.72 -8.09
CA GLY A 318 22.17 -10.36 -8.63
C GLY A 318 21.04 -10.11 -9.62
N LYS A 319 20.18 -11.10 -9.91
CA LYS A 319 19.00 -10.95 -10.75
C LYS A 319 17.72 -11.21 -9.96
N TRP A 320 16.63 -10.57 -10.36
CA TRP A 320 15.32 -10.66 -9.73
C TRP A 320 14.39 -11.57 -10.53
N GLY A 321 13.57 -12.33 -9.82
CA GLY A 321 12.50 -13.16 -10.36
C GLY A 321 11.30 -13.19 -9.41
N LEU A 322 10.24 -13.88 -9.84
CA LEU A 322 9.04 -14.11 -9.02
C LEU A 322 8.89 -15.60 -8.74
N ILE A 323 8.61 -15.94 -7.48
CA ILE A 323 8.32 -17.32 -7.07
C ILE A 323 6.97 -17.38 -6.36
N ASP A 324 6.26 -18.51 -6.41
CA ASP A 324 5.10 -18.75 -5.57
C ASP A 324 5.49 -19.28 -4.17
N PHE A 325 4.50 -19.52 -3.31
CA PHE A 325 4.72 -20.05 -1.96
C PHE A 325 5.11 -21.53 -1.92
N ASP A 326 4.93 -22.24 -3.04
CA ASP A 326 5.36 -23.62 -3.23
C ASP A 326 6.78 -23.68 -3.82
N ASP A 327 7.47 -22.53 -3.93
CA ASP A 327 8.83 -22.39 -4.44
C ASP A 327 8.95 -22.71 -5.95
N ASN A 328 7.84 -22.57 -6.69
CA ASN A 328 7.83 -22.61 -8.15
C ASN A 328 8.22 -21.24 -8.70
N ILE A 329 9.05 -21.22 -9.74
CA ILE A 329 9.42 -20.01 -10.46
C ILE A 329 8.24 -19.59 -11.35
N ILE A 330 7.58 -18.48 -11.00
CA ILE A 330 6.56 -17.83 -11.82
C ILE A 330 7.22 -16.99 -12.91
N CYS A 331 8.27 -16.24 -12.54
CA CYS A 331 9.03 -15.36 -13.41
C CYS A 331 10.53 -15.63 -13.20
N PRO A 332 11.31 -15.94 -14.26
CA PRO A 332 12.72 -16.30 -14.15
C PRO A 332 13.58 -15.19 -13.55
N PHE A 333 14.71 -15.58 -12.95
CA PHE A 333 15.70 -14.68 -12.37
C PHE A 333 16.61 -14.06 -13.44
N GLU A 334 16.07 -13.15 -14.23
CA GLU A 334 16.80 -12.49 -15.33
C GLU A 334 16.73 -10.97 -15.30
N PHE A 335 15.84 -10.40 -14.47
CA PHE A 335 15.63 -8.97 -14.37
C PHE A 335 16.65 -8.30 -13.46
N ASP A 336 17.05 -7.07 -13.77
CA ASP A 336 17.94 -6.29 -12.92
C ASP A 336 17.19 -5.67 -11.75
N GLN A 337 15.88 -5.45 -11.91
CA GLN A 337 15.01 -4.96 -10.85
C GLN A 337 13.60 -5.52 -11.03
N ILE A 338 12.95 -5.90 -9.93
CA ILE A 338 11.51 -6.11 -9.87
C ILE A 338 10.93 -5.23 -8.77
N LEU A 339 10.06 -4.30 -9.13
CA LEU A 339 9.35 -3.42 -8.21
C LEU A 339 7.89 -3.85 -8.08
N PRO A 340 7.45 -4.31 -6.91
CA PRO A 340 6.08 -4.72 -6.69
C PRO A 340 5.14 -3.53 -6.55
N PHE A 341 3.88 -3.73 -6.96
CA PHE A 341 2.84 -2.72 -6.80
C PHE A 341 2.18 -2.79 -5.43
N TYR A 342 1.77 -1.62 -4.92
CA TYR A 342 0.92 -1.49 -3.74
C TYR A 342 -0.52 -2.03 -3.92
N ASP A 343 -0.87 -2.57 -5.09
CA ASP A 343 -2.14 -3.29 -5.29
C ASP A 343 -2.02 -4.79 -5.04
N GLY A 344 -0.78 -5.25 -4.95
CA GLY A 344 -0.45 -6.59 -4.57
C GLY A 344 -0.74 -7.70 -5.54
N GLN A 345 -0.97 -7.37 -6.80
CA GLN A 345 -1.29 -8.35 -7.83
C GLN A 345 -0.34 -8.25 -9.02
N HIS A 346 0.47 -7.19 -9.07
CA HIS A 346 1.35 -6.89 -10.19
C HIS A 346 2.76 -6.54 -9.70
N ALA A 347 3.74 -6.63 -10.60
CA ALA A 347 5.09 -6.11 -10.41
C ALA A 347 5.65 -5.55 -11.73
N PHE A 348 6.46 -4.50 -11.65
CA PHE A 348 7.28 -4.03 -12.76
C PHE A 348 8.58 -4.80 -12.79
N CYS A 349 8.99 -5.28 -13.95
CA CYS A 349 10.27 -5.94 -14.15
C CYS A 349 11.09 -5.12 -15.16
N GLN A 350 12.35 -4.81 -14.84
CA GLN A 350 13.25 -4.08 -15.73
C GLN A 350 14.45 -4.97 -16.09
N GLU A 351 14.71 -5.12 -17.38
CA GLU A 351 15.99 -5.60 -17.91
C GLU A 351 16.93 -4.41 -18.12
N ARG A 352 18.20 -4.55 -17.73
CA ARG A 352 19.24 -3.57 -18.04
C ARG A 352 19.48 -3.59 -19.54
N GLU A 353 19.25 -2.46 -20.20
CA GLU A 353 19.80 -2.26 -21.53
C GLU A 353 21.32 -2.44 -21.46
N ILE A 354 21.81 -3.48 -22.12
CA ILE A 354 23.22 -3.54 -22.47
C ILE A 354 23.39 -2.45 -23.51
N LEU A 355 23.86 -1.27 -23.10
CA LEU A 355 24.47 -0.34 -24.04
C LEU A 355 25.58 -1.13 -24.74
N ALA A 356 25.31 -1.60 -25.95
CA ALA A 356 26.32 -2.16 -26.82
C ALA A 356 27.30 -1.02 -27.10
N THR A 357 28.41 -0.99 -26.36
CA THR A 357 29.56 -0.18 -26.74
C THR A 357 30.18 -0.88 -27.94
N ASP A 358 29.96 -0.33 -29.13
CA ASP A 358 30.71 -0.65 -30.36
C ASP A 358 32.23 -0.44 -30.17
#